data_AF-A0A524LBL2-F1
#
_entry.id   AF-A0A524LBL2-F1
#
_cell.length_a   1.000
_cell.length_b   1.000
_cell.length_c   1.000
_cell.angle_alpha   90.00
_cell.angle_beta   90.00
_cell.angle_gamma   90.00
#
_symmetry.space_group_name_H-M   'P 1'
#
loop_
_entity.id
_entity.type
_entity.pdbx_description
1 polymer ?
#
loop_
_entity_poly.entity_id
_entity_poly.type
_entity_poly.pdbx_seq_one_letter_code
_entity_poly.pdbx_strand_id
1 'polypeptide(L)'
;MPTARQLEFESLISPHLSSLYSTALRMTHNQNDAEDLVQDTMFKAFRAFDQYQKNTNFRAWAFRILVNTYITSYRKAIRQPQKVSYDDLEEFYLYKKLDDS
;
A
#
# COMPACT_ATOMS: atom_id res chain seq x y z
N MET A 1 25.17 7.37 -0.72
CA MET A 1 25.47 5.92 -0.81
C MET A 1 24.47 5.18 0.07
N PRO A 2 23.86 4.07 -0.41
CA PRO A 2 22.99 3.24 0.43
C PRO A 2 23.78 2.62 1.58
N THR A 3 23.15 2.50 2.74
CA THR A 3 23.73 1.88 3.95
C THR A 3 23.77 0.36 3.82
N ALA A 4 24.62 -0.31 4.59
CA ALA A 4 24.67 -1.78 4.61
C ALA A 4 23.30 -2.41 4.92
N ARG A 5 22.52 -1.79 5.81
CA ARG A 5 21.15 -2.19 6.13
C ARG A 5 20.20 -2.09 4.93
N GLN A 6 20.34 -1.05 4.11
CA GLN A 6 19.52 -0.88 2.89
C GLN A 6 19.83 -1.96 1.86
N LEU A 7 21.12 -2.23 1.64
CA LEU A 7 21.55 -3.26 0.69
C LEU A 7 21.09 -4.67 1.12
N GLU A 8 21.20 -4.98 2.42
CA GLU A 8 20.72 -6.27 2.94
C GLU A 8 19.22 -6.44 2.73
N PHE A 9 18.42 -5.43 3.12
CA PHE A 9 16.97 -5.45 2.92
C PHE A 9 16.59 -5.60 1.44
N GLU A 10 17.22 -4.82 0.56
CA GLU A 10 16.98 -4.85 -0.89
C GLU A 10 17.25 -6.24 -1.47
N SER A 11 18.35 -6.88 -1.06
CA SER A 11 18.70 -8.24 -1.49
C SER A 11 17.64 -9.29 -1.10
N LEU A 12 17.03 -9.13 0.09
CA LEU A 12 16.04 -10.06 0.62
C LEU A 12 14.65 -9.85 0.01
N ILE A 13 14.27 -8.60 -0.27
CA ILE A 13 12.92 -8.25 -0.71
C ILE A 13 12.75 -8.29 -2.23
N SER A 14 13.80 -7.99 -2.99
CA SER A 14 13.77 -7.95 -4.46
C SER A 14 13.20 -9.23 -5.10
N PRO A 15 13.58 -10.45 -4.67
CA PRO A 15 13.01 -11.69 -5.21
C PRO A 15 11.51 -11.88 -4.95
N HIS A 16 10.93 -11.09 -4.05
CA HIS A 16 9.54 -11.21 -3.63
C HIS A 16 8.64 -10.09 -4.15
N LEU A 17 9.19 -9.01 -4.72
CA LEU A 17 8.44 -7.86 -5.21
C LEU A 17 7.33 -8.25 -6.18
N SER A 18 7.63 -9.04 -7.22
CA SER A 18 6.63 -9.48 -8.20
C SER A 18 5.50 -10.30 -7.56
N SER A 19 5.82 -11.13 -6.57
CA SER A 19 4.83 -11.94 -5.85
C SER A 19 3.98 -11.11 -4.88
N LEU A 20 4.60 -10.12 -4.21
CA LEU A 20 3.89 -9.16 -3.35
C LEU A 20 2.91 -8.34 -4.18
N TYR A 21 3.36 -7.80 -5.31
CA TYR A 21 2.51 -7.04 -6.24
C TYR A 21 1.38 -7.89 -6.81
N SER A 22 1.66 -9.10 -7.30
CA SER A 22 0.61 -10.00 -7.79
C SER A 22 -0.44 -10.33 -6.73
N THR A 23 -0.03 -10.39 -5.45
CA THR A 23 -0.94 -10.64 -4.34
C THR A 23 -1.74 -9.40 -3.98
N ALA A 24 -1.10 -8.23 -3.96
CA ALA A 24 -1.75 -6.94 -3.77
C ALA A 24 -2.83 -6.68 -4.84
N LEU A 25 -2.53 -6.96 -6.12
CA LEU A 25 -3.50 -6.87 -7.21
C LEU A 25 -4.71 -7.77 -6.99
N ARG A 26 -4.51 -9.02 -6.56
CA ARG A 26 -5.63 -9.93 -6.25
C ARG A 26 -6.48 -9.48 -5.07
N MET A 27 -5.90 -8.73 -4.12
CA MET A 27 -6.59 -8.27 -2.93
C MET A 27 -7.36 -6.97 -3.17
N THR A 28 -6.81 -6.07 -3.97
CA THR A 28 -7.37 -4.73 -4.22
C THR A 28 -8.24 -4.65 -5.45
N HIS A 29 -8.03 -5.53 -6.44
CA HIS A 29 -8.67 -5.47 -7.75
C HIS A 29 -8.45 -4.14 -8.50
N ASN A 30 -7.46 -3.35 -8.10
CA ASN A 30 -7.11 -2.07 -8.69
C ASN A 30 -5.59 -1.93 -8.74
N GLN A 31 -5.05 -1.47 -9.87
CA GLN A 31 -3.61 -1.34 -10.05
C GLN A 31 -3.00 -0.27 -9.13
N ASN A 32 -3.60 0.91 -9.05
CA ASN A 32 -3.10 2.01 -8.23
C ASN A 32 -3.11 1.62 -6.75
N ASP A 33 -4.22 1.03 -6.27
CA ASP A 33 -4.31 0.57 -4.88
C ASP A 33 -3.31 -0.56 -4.58
N ALA A 34 -3.01 -1.42 -5.56
CA ALA A 34 -1.99 -2.46 -5.41
C ALA A 34 -0.58 -1.89 -5.32
N GLU A 35 -0.25 -0.90 -6.16
CA GLU A 35 1.02 -0.19 -6.13
C GLU A 35 1.21 0.52 -4.79
N ASP A 36 0.21 1.25 -4.33
CA ASP A 36 0.22 1.93 -3.02
C ASP A 36 0.38 0.93 -1.87
N LEU A 37 -0.36 -0.18 -1.90
CA LEU A 37 -0.26 -1.23 -0.89
C LEU A 37 1.15 -1.85 -0.85
N VAL A 38 1.78 -2.09 -2.00
CA VAL A 38 3.16 -2.60 -2.05
C VAL A 38 4.14 -1.58 -1.50
N GLN A 39 4.02 -0.30 -1.88
CA GLN A 39 4.89 0.75 -1.36
C GLN A 39 4.80 0.89 0.17
N ASP A 40 3.58 0.93 0.71
CA ASP A 40 3.35 0.97 2.16
C ASP A 40 3.93 -0.26 2.87
N THR A 41 3.79 -1.43 2.25
CA THR A 41 4.36 -2.69 2.74
C THR A 41 5.87 -2.62 2.79
N MET A 42 6.51 -2.12 1.72
CA MET A 42 7.96 -1.94 1.63
C MET A 42 8.46 -0.98 2.71
N PHE A 43 7.78 0.16 2.89
CA PHE A 43 8.12 1.14 3.91
C PHE A 43 8.03 0.55 5.32
N LYS A 44 6.92 -0.15 5.64
CA LYS A 44 6.73 -0.81 6.94
C LYS A 44 7.71 -1.95 7.18
N ALA A 45 7.98 -2.75 6.16
CA ALA A 45 8.98 -3.82 6.23
C ALA A 45 10.36 -3.24 6.50
N PHE A 46 10.78 -2.20 5.77
CA PHE A 46 12.06 -1.54 6.00
C PHE A 46 12.16 -0.93 7.41
N ARG A 47 11.08 -0.34 7.94
CA ARG A 47 11.03 0.17 9.32
C ARG A 47 11.12 -0.93 10.37
N ALA A 48 10.50 -2.08 10.12
CA ALA A 48 10.51 -3.23 11.01
C ALA A 48 11.71 -4.18 10.81
N PHE A 49 12.59 -3.88 9.86
CA PHE A 49 13.65 -4.81 9.42
C PHE A 49 14.61 -5.21 10.55
N ASP A 50 14.87 -4.32 11.52
CA ASP A 50 15.72 -4.66 12.68
C ASP A 50 15.10 -5.72 13.59
N GLN A 51 13.80 -5.98 13.48
CA GLN A 51 13.07 -7.01 14.22
C GLN A 51 12.98 -8.34 13.43
N TYR A 52 13.40 -8.35 12.16
CA TYR A 52 13.46 -9.58 11.39
C TYR A 52 14.60 -10.47 11.89
N GLN A 53 14.25 -11.69 12.29
CA GLN A 53 15.24 -12.69 12.69
C GLN A 53 15.88 -13.30 11.45
N LYS A 54 17.19 -13.07 11.28
CA LYS A 54 17.98 -13.65 10.18
C LYS A 54 17.84 -15.18 10.16
N ASN A 55 17.92 -15.77 8.97
CA ASN A 55 17.73 -17.21 8.71
C ASN A 55 16.32 -17.76 8.95
N THR A 56 15.32 -16.89 9.15
CA THR A 56 13.90 -17.28 9.11
C THR A 56 13.27 -16.98 7.74
N ASN A 57 12.04 -17.43 7.51
CA ASN A 57 11.38 -17.25 6.22
C ASN A 57 11.00 -15.78 5.97
N PHE A 58 11.88 -15.05 5.27
CA PHE A 58 11.70 -13.64 4.93
C PHE A 58 10.44 -13.41 4.08
N ARG A 59 10.13 -14.31 3.14
CA ARG A 59 8.92 -14.26 2.33
C ARG A 59 7.67 -14.27 3.21
N ALA A 60 7.56 -15.21 4.13
CA ALA A 60 6.41 -15.32 5.04
C ALA A 60 6.27 -14.06 5.92
N TRP A 61 7.40 -13.53 6.41
CA TRP A 61 7.43 -12.30 7.19
C TRP A 61 6.95 -11.07 6.39
N ALA A 62 7.44 -10.88 5.16
CA ALA A 62 7.04 -9.78 4.28
C ALA A 62 5.55 -9.88 3.89
N PHE A 63 5.06 -11.07 3.57
CA PHE A 63 3.64 -11.30 3.24
C PHE A 63 2.73 -11.02 4.44
N ARG A 64 3.17 -11.30 5.66
CA ARG A 64 2.42 -10.95 6.87
C ARG A 64 2.28 -9.43 7.02
N ILE A 65 3.31 -8.66 6.69
CA ILE A 65 3.25 -7.19 6.67
C ILE A 65 2.28 -6.70 5.59
N LEU A 66 2.31 -7.30 4.39
CA LEU A 66 1.38 -6.99 3.29
C LEU A 66 -0.07 -7.16 3.73
N VAL A 67 -0.41 -8.35 4.25
CA VAL A 67 -1.78 -8.67 4.67
C VAL A 67 -2.24 -7.77 5.81
N ASN A 68 -1.39 -7.52 6.81
CA ASN A 68 -1.73 -6.62 7.91
C ASN A 68 -1.95 -5.17 7.42
N THR A 69 -1.16 -4.73 6.45
CA THR A 69 -1.29 -3.41 5.84
C THR A 69 -2.60 -3.29 5.10
N TYR A 70 -2.95 -4.27 4.26
CA TYR A 70 -4.22 -4.30 3.56
C TYR A 70 -5.42 -4.32 4.51
N ILE A 71 -5.43 -5.20 5.53
CA ILE A 71 -6.54 -5.26 6.49
C ILE A 71 -6.73 -3.91 7.18
N THR A 72 -5.63 -3.22 7.49
CA THR A 72 -5.66 -1.90 8.12
C THR A 72 -6.24 -0.83 7.18
N SER A 73 -5.78 -0.78 5.93
CA SER A 73 -6.28 0.19 4.95
C SER A 73 -7.75 -0.08 4.58
N TYR A 74 -8.11 -1.34 4.35
CA TYR A 74 -9.47 -1.78 4.04
C TYR A 74 -10.47 -1.43 5.15
N ARG A 75 -10.13 -1.70 6.41
CA ARG A 75 -10.98 -1.30 7.57
C ARG A 75 -11.15 0.21 7.66
N LYS A 76 -10.12 0.98 7.31
CA LYS A 76 -10.17 2.44 7.29
C LYS A 76 -11.06 2.97 6.16
N ALA A 77 -11.04 2.32 4.99
CA ALA A 77 -11.89 2.66 3.86
C ALA A 77 -13.38 2.47 4.18
N ILE A 78 -13.76 1.34 4.80
CA ILE A 78 -15.14 1.07 5.22
C ILE A 78 -15.66 2.09 6.25
N ARG A 79 -14.78 2.57 7.14
CA ARG A 79 -15.16 3.46 8.25
C ARG A 79 -15.17 4.96 7.89
N GLN A 80 -14.72 5.34 6.70
CA GLN A 80 -14.72 6.74 6.27
C GLN A 80 -15.94 7.02 5.40
N PRO A 81 -16.67 8.13 5.61
CA PRO A 81 -17.64 8.62 4.62
C PRO A 81 -16.91 8.84 3.29
N GLN A 82 -17.56 8.52 2.17
CA GLN A 82 -16.98 8.59 0.83
C GLN A 82 -16.22 9.92 0.65
N LYS A 83 -14.94 9.82 0.34
CA LYS A 83 -14.15 10.98 -0.10
C LYS A 83 -14.62 11.30 -1.51
N VAL A 84 -15.39 12.37 -1.63
CA VAL A 84 -15.74 12.98 -2.91
C VAL A 84 -14.43 13.53 -3.52
N SER A 85 -14.16 13.21 -4.78
CA SER A 85 -13.00 13.76 -5.50
C SER A 85 -13.09 15.28 -5.57
N TYR A 86 -11.95 15.98 -5.72
CA TYR A 86 -11.96 17.41 -6.03
C TYR A 86 -12.66 17.68 -7.37
N ASP A 87 -12.51 16.78 -8.35
CA ASP A 87 -13.17 16.88 -9.64
C ASP A 87 -14.70 16.74 -9.49
N ASP A 88 -15.16 15.78 -8.68
CA ASP A 88 -16.59 15.58 -8.38
C ASP A 88 -17.18 16.80 -7.62
N LEU A 89 -16.37 17.46 -6.78
CA LEU A 89 -16.77 18.69 -6.12
C LEU A 89 -16.91 19.84 -7.12
N GLU A 90 -15.94 20.05 -8.02
CA GLU A 90 -16.01 21.10 -9.04
C GLU A 90 -17.24 20.94 -9.94
N GLU A 91 -17.53 19.72 -10.40
CA GLU A 91 -18.72 19.42 -11.20
C GLU A 91 -20.01 19.70 -10.42
N PHE A 92 -20.07 19.30 -9.15
CA PHE A 92 -21.20 19.59 -8.27
C PHE A 92 -21.38 21.10 -8.00
N TYR A 93 -20.28 21.84 -7.81
CA TYR A 93 -20.28 23.30 -7.65
C TYR A 93 -20.75 24.00 -8.93
N LEU A 94 -20.33 23.53 -10.11
CA LEU A 94 -20.74 24.09 -11.39
C LEU A 94 -22.22 23.82 -11.65
N TYR A 95 -22.69 22.60 -11.40
CA TYR A 95 -24.09 22.22 -11.53
C TYR A 95 -25.00 23.07 -10.64
N LYS A 96 -24.63 23.25 -9.37
CA LYS A 96 -25.41 24.05 -8.42
C LYS A 96 -25.48 25.53 -8.82
N LYS A 97 -24.40 26.07 -9.41
CA LYS A 97 -24.35 27.47 -9.85
C LYS A 97 -25.20 27.75 -11.10
N LEU A 98 -25.45 26.73 -11.92
CA LEU A 98 -26.32 26.83 -13.10
C LEU A 98 -27.80 26.78 -12.74
N ASP A 99 -28.17 26.10 -11.64
CA ASP A 99 -29.57 25.98 -11.17
C ASP A 99 -30.05 27.25 -10.43
N ASP A 100 -29.11 28.06 -9.91
CA ASP A 100 -29.37 29.34 -9.22
C ASP A 100 -29.42 30.56 -10.18
N SER A 101 -29.43 30.36 -11.52
CA SER A 101 -29.42 31.44 -12.54
C SER A 101 -30.71 31.55 -13.36
#